data_AF-A0A315XYH7-F1
#
_entry.id   AF-A0A315XYH7-F1
#
_cell.length_a   1.000
_cell.length_b   1.000
_cell.length_c   1.000
_cell.angle_alpha   90.00
_cell.angle_beta   90.00
_cell.angle_gamma   90.00
#
_symmetry.space_group_name_H-M   'P 1'
#
loop_
_entity.id
_entity.type
_entity.pdbx_description
1 polymer ?
#
loop_
_entity_poly.entity_id
_entity_poly.type
_entity_poly.pdbx_seq_one_letter_code
_entity_poly.pdbx_strand_id
1 'polypeptide(L)'
;MRHIEIAVILFALAGLFASCGKVPENTVTGTEQTTAAVNTTAGTTHFISTTVTSTTTSGSQTAAQTHAEAVTVNTTVPEDTDIPPDFTTEQPAEAATEAQNDQITRFDAFSDYTLWAEYTGYPDGLLEAEGATGINQDYFHTPDSSPAYNSGRIVIGDSRCCQLGIYQYRAGLNDFADFAVWGGHYISGYGGIMTDEHLRDVEQCFQSQIRSCQKSTIFFFATVNDYDCWNNNNSSYISAAINTAEKLASMSYEMNGITYHPEVYVIGFDGCWLIGDLFGTPQDVFNRYVQEYNEKLGSACSSSPSLQGRFTTVQDIVGGKAGFIDDGLHYSDDTLEAICSYISN
;
A
#
# COMPACT_ATOMS: atom_id res chain seq x y z
N MET A 1 42.43 -52.18 -19.83
CA MET A 1 42.62 -51.14 -18.78
C MET A 1 41.54 -50.09 -18.98
N ARG A 2 40.37 -50.36 -18.39
CA ARG A 2 39.66 -49.53 -17.39
C ARG A 2 39.13 -48.19 -17.93
N HIS A 3 37.89 -48.29 -18.44
CA HIS A 3 36.86 -47.26 -18.31
C HIS A 3 36.48 -47.10 -16.83
N ILE A 4 36.18 -45.88 -16.38
CA ILE A 4 35.49 -45.62 -15.11
C ILE A 4 34.29 -44.74 -15.41
N GLU A 5 33.15 -45.26 -14.99
CA GLU A 5 31.78 -44.80 -15.19
C GLU A 5 31.42 -43.71 -14.16
N ILE A 6 30.66 -42.72 -14.62
CA ILE A 6 29.95 -41.73 -13.79
C ILE A 6 28.53 -42.26 -13.63
N ALA A 7 28.19 -42.85 -12.48
CA ALA A 7 26.81 -43.16 -12.09
C ALA A 7 26.70 -43.59 -10.62
N VAL A 8 26.89 -42.69 -9.65
CA VAL A 8 26.28 -42.81 -8.30
C VAL A 8 26.25 -41.41 -7.67
N ILE A 9 25.07 -40.82 -7.51
CA ILE A 9 24.59 -40.04 -6.35
C ILE A 9 23.15 -39.67 -6.72
N LEU A 10 22.27 -40.65 -6.56
CA LEU A 10 20.82 -40.52 -6.70
C LEU A 10 20.17 -41.43 -5.65
N PHE A 11 20.65 -41.39 -4.40
CA PHE A 11 20.05 -42.08 -3.25
C PHE A 11 20.56 -41.47 -1.93
N ALA A 12 20.14 -40.25 -1.62
CA ALA A 12 20.39 -39.64 -0.31
C ALA A 12 19.22 -38.77 0.22
N LEU A 13 18.00 -38.93 -0.31
CA LEU A 13 16.80 -38.19 0.16
C LEU A 13 15.54 -39.07 0.26
N ALA A 14 15.69 -40.32 0.72
CA ALA A 14 14.56 -41.16 1.07
C ALA A 14 14.92 -42.00 2.30
N GLY A 15 14.80 -41.40 3.49
CA GLY A 15 15.14 -42.08 4.73
C GLY A 15 15.03 -41.21 5.96
N LEU A 16 13.90 -40.54 6.17
CA LEU A 16 13.55 -40.00 7.49
C LEU A 16 12.03 -39.85 7.67
N PHE A 17 11.30 -40.95 7.52
CA PHE A 17 9.93 -41.08 8.03
C PHE A 17 9.88 -42.24 9.02
N ALA A 18 9.83 -41.91 10.32
CA ALA A 18 9.14 -42.60 11.40
C ALA A 18 9.85 -42.36 12.75
N SER A 19 9.37 -41.39 13.53
CA SER A 19 9.19 -41.63 14.96
C SER A 19 8.14 -40.67 15.52
N CYS A 20 7.28 -41.23 16.38
CA CYS A 20 6.05 -40.68 16.91
C CYS A 20 6.27 -39.52 17.89
N GLY A 21 5.36 -38.54 17.87
CA GLY A 21 5.16 -37.57 18.95
C GLY A 21 3.72 -37.10 18.95
N LYS A 22 3.00 -37.41 20.03
CA LYS A 22 1.60 -37.02 20.27
C LYS A 22 1.42 -35.50 20.22
N VAL A 23 0.35 -35.04 19.56
CA VAL A 23 -0.13 -33.66 19.66
C VAL A 23 -0.95 -33.53 20.95
N PRO A 24 -0.71 -32.54 21.83
CA PRO A 24 -1.60 -32.26 22.94
C PRO A 24 -2.87 -31.55 22.43
N GLU A 25 -4.03 -32.01 22.92
CA GLU A 25 -5.32 -31.33 22.77
C GLU A 25 -5.27 -29.97 23.49
N ASN A 26 -5.29 -28.87 22.73
CA ASN A 26 -5.55 -27.56 23.29
C ASN A 26 -7.06 -27.32 23.35
N THR A 27 -7.58 -27.21 24.56
CA THR A 27 -8.91 -26.70 24.85
C THR A 27 -8.97 -25.22 24.49
N VAL A 28 -9.80 -24.85 23.51
CA VAL A 28 -10.12 -23.44 23.21
C VAL A 28 -11.41 -23.08 23.94
N THR A 29 -11.34 -22.20 24.93
CA THR A 29 -12.50 -21.50 25.48
C THR A 29 -12.93 -20.41 24.51
N GLY A 30 -14.08 -20.59 23.85
CA GLY A 30 -14.68 -19.58 22.98
C GLY A 30 -15.04 -18.32 23.76
N THR A 31 -14.73 -17.16 23.18
CA THR A 31 -15.20 -15.85 23.67
C THR A 31 -16.29 -15.39 22.71
N GLU A 32 -17.49 -15.11 23.20
CA GLU A 32 -18.56 -14.53 22.39
C GLU A 32 -18.17 -13.11 21.97
N GLN A 33 -18.15 -12.84 20.67
CA GLN A 33 -17.96 -11.49 20.14
C GLN A 33 -19.27 -11.01 19.53
N THR A 34 -19.90 -10.03 20.18
CA THR A 34 -21.11 -9.36 19.68
C THR A 34 -20.67 -8.14 18.87
N THR A 35 -20.89 -8.13 17.56
CA THR A 35 -20.71 -6.94 16.72
C THR A 35 -22.07 -6.33 16.42
N ALA A 36 -22.27 -5.09 16.87
CA ALA A 36 -23.43 -4.29 16.50
C ALA A 36 -23.08 -3.44 15.27
N ALA A 37 -23.79 -3.65 14.16
CA ALA A 37 -23.73 -2.74 13.02
C ALA A 37 -24.89 -1.74 13.14
N VAL A 38 -24.57 -0.44 13.12
CA VAL A 38 -25.57 0.65 13.11
C VAL A 38 -25.76 1.07 11.67
N ASN A 39 -26.97 0.92 11.14
CA ASN A 39 -27.35 1.45 9.84
C ASN A 39 -28.34 2.60 10.05
N THR A 40 -27.94 3.82 9.69
CA THR A 40 -28.77 5.02 9.77
C THR A 40 -29.20 5.44 8.37
N THR A 41 -30.51 5.39 8.11
CA THR A 41 -31.10 6.05 6.94
C THR A 41 -32.37 6.75 7.40
N ALA A 42 -32.45 8.06 7.14
CA ALA A 42 -33.62 8.93 7.37
C ALA A 42 -34.42 8.64 8.66
N GLY A 43 -33.88 9.04 9.81
CA GLY A 43 -34.67 9.28 11.02
C GLY A 43 -35.22 8.07 11.78
N THR A 44 -34.86 6.83 11.43
CA THR A 44 -35.25 5.64 12.20
C THR A 44 -34.05 4.71 12.44
N THR A 45 -33.79 4.36 13.69
CA THR A 45 -32.72 3.42 14.08
C THR A 45 -33.29 2.01 14.19
N HIS A 46 -32.81 1.07 13.39
CA HIS A 46 -33.10 -0.36 13.54
C HIS A 46 -31.87 -1.10 14.09
N PHE A 47 -32.03 -1.75 15.24
CA PHE A 47 -31.00 -2.65 15.78
C PHE A 47 -31.21 -4.05 15.19
N ILE A 48 -30.27 -4.51 14.37
CA ILE A 48 -30.20 -5.90 13.94
C ILE A 48 -29.09 -6.56 14.75
N SER A 49 -29.48 -7.40 15.71
CA SER A 49 -28.55 -8.25 16.46
C SER A 49 -28.48 -9.60 15.77
N THR A 50 -27.35 -9.92 15.14
CA THR A 50 -27.12 -11.23 14.53
C THR A 50 -26.28 -12.07 15.48
N THR A 51 -26.87 -13.06 16.15
CA THR A 51 -26.13 -14.03 16.94
C THR A 51 -25.61 -15.13 16.01
N VAL A 52 -24.30 -15.21 15.79
CA VAL A 52 -23.67 -16.29 15.02
C VAL A 52 -23.19 -17.36 15.99
N THR A 53 -23.91 -18.48 16.07
CA THR A 53 -23.46 -19.65 16.83
C THR A 53 -22.71 -20.59 15.88
N SER A 54 -21.38 -20.66 15.99
CA SER A 54 -20.58 -21.63 15.23
C SER A 54 -20.57 -22.97 15.95
N THR A 55 -21.26 -23.98 15.41
CA THR A 55 -21.13 -25.38 15.86
C THR A 55 -20.41 -26.17 14.78
N THR A 56 -19.15 -26.54 15.01
CA THR A 56 -18.44 -27.52 14.18
C THR A 56 -18.92 -28.92 14.55
N THR A 57 -19.69 -29.55 13.65
CA THR A 57 -20.03 -30.98 13.73
C THR A 57 -19.30 -31.72 12.62
N SER A 58 -18.43 -32.66 13.00
CA SER A 58 -17.80 -33.59 12.07
C SER A 58 -18.84 -34.60 11.54
N GLY A 59 -19.10 -34.54 10.23
CA GLY A 59 -19.61 -35.68 9.46
C GLY A 59 -21.12 -35.77 9.22
N SER A 60 -21.43 -35.97 7.92
CA SER A 60 -22.66 -36.49 7.32
C SER A 60 -23.86 -35.54 7.13
N GLN A 61 -24.40 -35.62 5.92
CA GLN A 61 -25.44 -34.81 5.29
C GLN A 61 -26.77 -34.77 6.06
N THR A 62 -27.36 -33.59 6.23
CA THR A 62 -28.80 -33.32 6.04
C THR A 62 -29.09 -31.81 6.04
N ALA A 63 -30.07 -31.39 5.24
CA ALA A 63 -30.46 -29.99 5.02
C ALA A 63 -31.02 -29.32 6.29
N ALA A 64 -30.55 -28.10 6.59
CA ALA A 64 -31.09 -27.27 7.67
C ALA A 64 -32.17 -26.32 7.13
N GLN A 65 -33.38 -26.41 7.70
CA GLN A 65 -34.46 -25.42 7.57
C GLN A 65 -34.17 -24.24 8.50
N THR A 66 -34.27 -23.02 7.97
CA THR A 66 -34.19 -21.77 8.72
C THR A 66 -35.57 -21.48 9.33
N HIS A 67 -35.68 -21.46 10.67
CA HIS A 67 -36.79 -20.86 11.38
C HIS A 67 -36.37 -19.45 11.84
N ALA A 68 -37.01 -18.43 11.28
CA ALA A 68 -36.93 -17.06 11.79
C ALA A 68 -38.09 -16.83 12.77
N GLU A 69 -37.80 -16.66 14.06
CA GLU A 69 -38.75 -16.12 15.02
C GLU A 69 -38.56 -14.61 15.10
N ALA A 70 -39.59 -13.86 14.72
CA ALA A 70 -39.65 -12.41 14.90
C ALA A 70 -40.05 -12.11 16.36
N VAL A 71 -39.13 -11.54 17.13
CA VAL A 71 -39.43 -10.97 18.45
C VAL A 71 -39.73 -9.49 18.28
N THR A 72 -41.00 -9.11 18.43
CA THR A 72 -41.44 -7.70 18.39
C THR A 72 -41.29 -7.08 19.78
N VAL A 73 -40.39 -6.10 19.92
CA VAL A 73 -40.28 -5.27 21.13
C VAL A 73 -41.04 -3.96 20.90
N ASN A 74 -42.16 -3.77 21.59
CA ASN A 74 -42.88 -2.49 21.60
C ASN A 74 -42.20 -1.53 22.59
N THR A 75 -41.65 -0.44 22.08
CA THR A 75 -41.20 0.70 22.91
C THR A 75 -42.13 1.88 22.67
N THR A 76 -42.84 2.31 23.70
CA THR A 76 -43.63 3.55 23.72
C THR A 76 -42.69 4.73 23.97
N VAL A 77 -42.68 5.69 23.04
CA VAL A 77 -42.01 7.00 23.18
C VAL A 77 -43.00 7.99 23.80
N PRO A 78 -42.65 8.74 24.86
CA PRO A 78 -43.48 9.85 25.32
C PRO A 78 -43.27 11.07 24.43
N GLU A 79 -44.35 11.62 23.87
CA GLU A 79 -44.41 12.97 23.32
C GLU A 79 -44.34 14.00 24.45
N ASP A 80 -43.33 14.86 24.46
CA ASP A 80 -43.47 16.31 24.59
C ASP A 80 -42.08 16.96 24.66
N THR A 81 -41.80 17.91 23.76
CA THR A 81 -41.04 19.13 24.07
C THR A 81 -41.11 20.10 22.90
N ASP A 82 -41.58 21.31 23.23
CA ASP A 82 -41.67 22.49 22.38
C ASP A 82 -40.37 22.80 21.62
N ILE A 83 -40.47 22.91 20.29
CA ILE A 83 -39.44 23.51 19.44
C ILE A 83 -39.90 24.93 19.07
N PRO A 84 -39.20 26.00 19.47
CA PRO A 84 -39.46 27.34 18.96
C PRO A 84 -38.99 27.46 17.50
N PRO A 85 -39.69 28.23 16.65
CA PRO A 85 -39.32 28.39 15.26
C PRO A 85 -38.14 29.36 15.13
N ASP A 86 -37.44 29.23 14.01
CA ASP A 86 -36.51 30.21 13.43
C ASP A 86 -35.01 29.99 13.74
N PHE A 87 -34.39 29.16 12.91
CA PHE A 87 -33.03 29.43 12.44
C PHE A 87 -33.06 29.41 10.91
N THR A 88 -32.96 30.60 10.36
CA THR A 88 -32.63 30.90 8.97
C THR A 88 -31.44 30.06 8.51
N THR A 89 -31.60 29.40 7.37
CA THR A 89 -30.54 28.82 6.56
C THR A 89 -29.56 29.91 6.12
N GLU A 90 -28.52 30.16 6.92
CA GLU A 90 -27.29 30.73 6.40
C GLU A 90 -26.41 29.58 5.92
N GLN A 91 -26.13 29.60 4.62
CA GLN A 91 -25.05 28.87 3.99
C GLN A 91 -23.78 29.73 4.12
N PRO A 92 -22.83 29.36 4.99
CA PRO A 92 -21.43 29.70 4.74
C PRO A 92 -20.55 28.48 5.06
N ALA A 93 -20.50 27.52 4.14
CA ALA A 93 -19.60 26.36 4.28
C ALA A 93 -18.69 26.13 3.07
N GLU A 94 -18.96 26.70 1.88
CA GLU A 94 -18.09 26.53 0.70
C GLU A 94 -16.93 27.53 0.66
N ALA A 95 -17.16 28.80 0.97
CA ALA A 95 -16.11 29.84 0.88
C ALA A 95 -15.08 29.79 2.02
N ALA A 96 -15.39 29.11 3.13
CA ALA A 96 -14.48 29.00 4.28
C ALA A 96 -13.53 27.79 4.17
N THR A 97 -13.90 26.76 3.40
CA THR A 97 -13.13 25.52 3.20
C THR A 97 -12.19 25.59 2.00
N GLU A 98 -12.58 26.25 0.89
CA GLU A 98 -11.63 26.56 -0.20
C GLU A 98 -10.41 27.36 0.32
N ALA A 99 -10.65 28.30 1.24
CA ALA A 99 -9.59 29.08 1.88
C ALA A 99 -8.66 28.28 2.81
N GLN A 100 -9.05 27.05 3.23
CA GLN A 100 -8.21 26.18 4.06
C GLN A 100 -7.25 25.33 3.21
N ASN A 101 -7.63 24.97 1.99
CA ASN A 101 -6.78 24.18 1.10
C ASN A 101 -5.67 25.02 0.45
N ASP A 102 -5.97 26.27 0.09
CA ASP A 102 -4.98 27.26 -0.39
C ASP A 102 -3.88 27.59 0.65
N GLN A 103 -4.05 27.17 1.91
CA GLN A 103 -3.12 27.42 3.01
C GLN A 103 -2.21 26.25 3.35
N ILE A 104 -2.37 25.05 2.76
CA ILE A 104 -1.50 23.92 3.09
C ILE A 104 -0.15 24.06 2.37
N THR A 105 0.72 24.88 2.96
CA THR A 105 2.07 25.11 2.44
C THR A 105 3.03 23.97 2.76
N ARG A 106 2.71 23.14 3.77
CA ARG A 106 3.47 21.96 4.21
C ARG A 106 2.49 20.92 4.73
N PHE A 107 2.82 19.63 4.58
CA PHE A 107 2.13 18.58 5.32
C PHE A 107 2.91 18.23 6.59
N ASP A 108 2.28 18.50 7.73
CA ASP A 108 2.82 18.20 9.05
C ASP A 108 2.03 17.06 9.72
N ALA A 109 0.79 16.84 9.29
CA ALA A 109 -0.09 15.81 9.81
C ALA A 109 -0.76 14.96 8.72
N PHE A 110 -1.13 13.73 9.06
CA PHE A 110 -1.89 12.86 8.15
C PHE A 110 -3.22 13.50 7.69
N SER A 111 -3.87 14.29 8.55
CA SER A 111 -5.11 15.00 8.22
C SER A 111 -4.95 15.97 7.05
N ASP A 112 -3.74 16.53 6.86
CA ASP A 112 -3.47 17.48 5.78
C ASP A 112 -3.58 16.80 4.42
N TYR A 113 -3.17 15.53 4.31
CA TYR A 113 -3.33 14.72 3.10
C TYR A 113 -4.78 14.41 2.81
N THR A 114 -5.56 14.08 3.84
CA THR A 114 -7.00 13.80 3.68
C THR A 114 -7.73 15.05 3.18
N LEU A 115 -7.38 16.22 3.73
CA LEU A 115 -7.93 17.50 3.30
C LEU A 115 -7.51 17.81 1.85
N TRP A 116 -6.23 17.68 1.52
CA TRP A 116 -5.76 17.91 0.15
C TRP A 116 -6.42 16.97 -0.87
N ALA A 117 -6.61 15.70 -0.53
CA ALA A 117 -7.28 14.73 -1.39
C ALA A 117 -8.72 15.15 -1.71
N GLU A 118 -9.50 15.53 -0.69
CA GLU A 118 -10.89 15.95 -0.81
C GLU A 118 -11.06 17.20 -1.70
N TYR A 119 -10.19 18.20 -1.52
CA TYR A 119 -10.37 19.53 -2.13
C TYR A 119 -9.52 19.78 -3.39
N THR A 120 -8.48 18.98 -3.65
CA THR A 120 -7.62 19.09 -4.84
C THR A 120 -7.45 17.75 -5.54
N GLY A 121 -7.06 16.71 -4.81
CA GLY A 121 -6.71 15.41 -5.39
C GLY A 121 -7.80 14.83 -6.29
N TYR A 122 -9.01 14.62 -5.77
CA TYR A 122 -10.13 14.07 -6.56
C TYR A 122 -10.71 15.06 -7.58
N PRO A 123 -10.95 16.36 -7.25
CA PRO A 123 -11.49 17.31 -8.22
C PRO A 123 -10.61 17.48 -9.47
N ASP A 124 -9.29 17.43 -9.32
CA ASP A 124 -8.34 17.58 -10.43
C ASP A 124 -8.02 16.24 -11.13
N GLY A 125 -8.58 15.12 -10.65
CA GLY A 125 -8.32 13.79 -11.18
C GLY A 125 -6.89 13.29 -10.96
N LEU A 126 -6.20 13.80 -9.94
CA LEU A 126 -4.86 13.34 -9.54
C LEU A 126 -4.94 12.11 -8.63
N LEU A 127 -6.04 12.00 -7.89
CA LEU A 127 -6.39 10.82 -7.13
C LEU A 127 -7.65 10.17 -7.69
N GLU A 128 -7.61 8.85 -7.86
CA GLU A 128 -8.79 8.03 -8.13
C GLU A 128 -9.16 7.22 -6.90
N ALA A 129 -10.41 7.34 -6.47
CA ALA A 129 -10.93 6.62 -5.32
C ALA A 129 -11.29 5.17 -5.70
N GLU A 130 -10.65 4.16 -5.10
CA GLU A 130 -10.93 2.74 -5.37
C GLU A 130 -11.64 2.02 -4.20
N GLY A 131 -11.50 2.48 -2.95
CA GLY A 131 -12.41 2.04 -1.88
C GLY A 131 -11.94 2.12 -0.41
N ALA A 132 -12.96 2.34 0.44
CA ALA A 132 -12.98 2.66 1.89
C ALA A 132 -12.97 4.17 2.20
N THR A 133 -13.54 4.56 3.34
CA THR A 133 -13.60 5.97 3.77
C THR A 133 -12.19 6.53 3.99
N GLY A 134 -11.86 7.66 3.36
CA GLY A 134 -10.53 8.29 3.42
C GLY A 134 -9.63 7.90 2.25
N ILE A 135 -8.34 8.25 2.30
CA ILE A 135 -7.39 8.08 1.17
C ILE A 135 -6.88 6.65 0.95
N ASN A 136 -7.23 5.69 1.82
CA ASN A 136 -6.68 4.34 1.72
C ASN A 136 -7.17 3.62 0.46
N GLN A 137 -6.25 2.93 -0.24
CA GLN A 137 -6.45 2.31 -1.55
C GLN A 137 -6.70 3.31 -2.70
N ASP A 138 -6.49 4.60 -2.48
CA ASP A 138 -6.56 5.55 -3.58
C ASP A 138 -5.32 5.50 -4.45
N TYR A 139 -5.55 5.71 -5.75
CA TYR A 139 -4.53 5.70 -6.77
C TYR A 139 -4.07 7.11 -7.01
N PHE A 140 -2.80 7.37 -6.76
CA PHE A 140 -2.15 8.52 -7.35
C PHE A 140 -1.61 8.11 -8.71
N HIS A 141 -2.14 8.73 -9.76
CA HIS A 141 -1.60 8.57 -11.09
C HIS A 141 -1.24 9.93 -11.69
N THR A 142 -0.18 9.96 -12.50
CA THR A 142 0.11 11.12 -13.34
C THR A 142 -0.69 11.01 -14.64
N PRO A 143 -1.58 11.98 -14.97
CA PRO A 143 -2.34 11.94 -16.21
C PRO A 143 -1.43 12.07 -17.43
N ASP A 144 -1.83 11.47 -18.55
CA ASP A 144 -1.07 11.48 -19.82
C ASP A 144 -0.81 12.89 -20.39
N SER A 145 -1.69 13.83 -20.04
CA SER A 145 -1.60 15.25 -20.38
C SER A 145 -0.55 16.02 -19.57
N SER A 146 -0.05 15.47 -18.46
CA SER A 146 0.97 16.10 -17.63
C SER A 146 2.34 16.09 -18.33
N PRO A 147 3.11 17.19 -18.27
CA PRO A 147 4.51 17.19 -18.73
C PRO A 147 5.36 16.11 -18.06
N ALA A 148 5.05 15.78 -16.79
CA ALA A 148 5.74 14.74 -16.03
C ALA A 148 5.61 13.34 -16.66
N TYR A 149 4.49 13.07 -17.36
CA TYR A 149 4.26 11.80 -18.07
C TYR A 149 5.32 11.51 -19.13
N ASN A 150 5.99 12.55 -19.64
CA ASN A 150 6.99 12.46 -20.70
C ASN A 150 8.42 12.78 -20.22
N SER A 151 8.66 12.82 -18.91
CA SER A 151 9.95 13.26 -18.34
C SER A 151 11.11 12.26 -18.52
N GLY A 152 10.79 11.01 -18.86
CA GLY A 152 11.76 9.91 -18.89
C GLY A 152 11.97 9.25 -17.52
N ARG A 153 11.15 9.58 -16.53
CA ARG A 153 11.24 9.05 -15.16
C ARG A 153 9.86 8.63 -14.66
N ILE A 154 9.78 7.49 -14.01
CA ILE A 154 8.56 6.91 -13.46
C ILE A 154 8.83 6.54 -12.00
N VAL A 155 7.93 6.88 -11.09
CA VAL A 155 7.92 6.45 -9.69
C VAL A 155 6.77 5.47 -9.49
N ILE A 156 7.04 4.38 -8.79
CA ILE A 156 6.05 3.36 -8.45
C ILE A 156 6.21 3.00 -6.97
N GLY A 157 5.10 2.95 -6.24
CA GLY A 157 5.14 2.60 -4.82
C GLY A 157 3.79 2.60 -4.10
N ASP A 158 3.86 2.75 -2.78
CA ASP A 158 2.73 2.80 -1.87
C ASP A 158 2.33 4.24 -1.49
N SER A 159 1.71 4.41 -0.31
CA SER A 159 1.33 5.72 0.21
C SER A 159 2.49 6.72 0.28
N ARG A 160 3.73 6.28 0.52
CA ARG A 160 4.90 7.16 0.56
C ARG A 160 5.27 7.69 -0.83
N CYS A 161 4.90 6.96 -1.89
CA CYS A 161 5.00 7.47 -3.26
C CYS A 161 3.82 8.35 -3.64
N CYS A 162 2.61 8.08 -3.15
CA CYS A 162 1.52 9.06 -3.24
C CYS A 162 1.96 10.41 -2.65
N GLN A 163 2.68 10.42 -1.51
CA GLN A 163 3.24 11.66 -0.96
C GLN A 163 4.23 12.36 -1.91
N LEU A 164 5.04 11.62 -2.68
CA LEU A 164 5.97 12.18 -3.66
C LEU A 164 5.22 12.84 -4.82
N GLY A 165 4.21 12.18 -5.38
CA GLY A 165 3.34 12.73 -6.41
C GLY A 165 2.65 14.02 -5.95
N ILE A 166 2.07 14.01 -4.74
CA ILE A 166 1.40 15.19 -4.17
C ILE A 166 2.39 16.32 -3.92
N TYR A 167 3.59 16.02 -3.40
CA TYR A 167 4.64 17.01 -3.19
C TYR A 167 5.06 17.66 -4.52
N GLN A 168 5.29 16.85 -5.56
CA GLN A 168 5.67 17.34 -6.89
C GLN A 168 4.60 18.31 -7.43
N TYR A 169 3.33 17.93 -7.34
CA TYR A 169 2.21 18.77 -7.77
C TYR A 169 2.16 20.09 -7.00
N ARG A 170 2.18 20.04 -5.66
CA ARG A 170 2.15 21.23 -4.79
C ARG A 170 3.34 22.16 -5.01
N ALA A 171 4.51 21.61 -5.32
CA ALA A 171 5.72 22.37 -5.61
C ALA A 171 5.78 22.91 -7.06
N GLY A 172 4.78 22.61 -7.91
CA GLY A 172 4.76 23.00 -9.32
C GLY A 172 5.85 22.31 -10.15
N LEU A 173 6.33 21.17 -9.68
CA LEU A 173 7.35 20.37 -10.33
C LEU A 173 6.70 19.38 -11.33
N ASN A 174 7.48 18.87 -12.27
CA ASN A 174 7.02 17.92 -13.31
C ASN A 174 8.12 16.90 -13.65
N ASP A 175 8.86 16.45 -12.63
CA ASP A 175 10.14 15.76 -12.84
C ASP A 175 9.98 14.26 -13.16
N PHE A 176 8.88 13.64 -12.72
CA PHE A 176 8.59 12.22 -12.90
C PHE A 176 7.09 11.95 -12.92
N ALA A 177 6.68 10.95 -13.70
CA ALA A 177 5.35 10.38 -13.62
C ALA A 177 5.25 9.48 -12.38
N ASP A 178 4.19 9.60 -11.61
CA ASP A 178 3.93 8.82 -10.39
C ASP A 178 2.75 7.87 -10.60
N PHE A 179 2.90 6.64 -10.09
CA PHE A 179 2.00 5.51 -10.21
C PHE A 179 2.00 4.74 -8.87
N ALA A 180 1.20 5.21 -7.93
CA ALA A 180 1.25 4.75 -6.54
C ALA A 180 -0.14 4.49 -5.98
N VAL A 181 -0.21 3.59 -4.98
CA VAL A 181 -1.46 3.24 -4.31
C VAL A 181 -1.31 3.41 -2.81
N TRP A 182 -2.17 4.21 -2.20
CA TRP A 182 -2.13 4.42 -0.76
C TRP A 182 -2.46 3.12 -0.02
N GLY A 183 -1.59 2.66 0.88
CA GLY A 183 -1.77 1.35 1.53
C GLY A 183 -1.60 0.16 0.56
N GLY A 184 -0.94 0.37 -0.58
CA GLY A 184 -0.75 -0.65 -1.58
C GLY A 184 0.30 -1.71 -1.22
N HIS A 185 0.11 -2.91 -1.78
CA HIS A 185 0.91 -4.10 -1.61
C HIS A 185 1.38 -4.68 -2.96
N TYR A 186 2.57 -5.30 -3.01
CA TYR A 186 3.02 -6.12 -4.13
C TYR A 186 2.68 -7.60 -3.95
N ILE A 187 2.57 -8.07 -2.71
CA ILE A 187 2.10 -9.42 -2.44
C ILE A 187 0.61 -9.56 -2.77
N SER A 188 0.21 -10.72 -3.30
CA SER A 188 -1.20 -10.96 -3.64
C SER A 188 -2.08 -11.12 -2.39
N GLY A 189 -3.33 -10.65 -2.49
CA GLY A 189 -4.36 -10.83 -1.46
C GLY A 189 -4.61 -9.64 -0.53
N TYR A 190 -3.81 -8.57 -0.66
CA TYR A 190 -3.95 -7.29 0.03
C TYR A 190 -3.83 -6.21 -1.05
N GLY A 191 -4.68 -5.18 -1.06
CA GLY A 191 -4.87 -4.22 -2.17
C GLY A 191 -3.62 -3.95 -3.01
N GLY A 192 -3.65 -4.34 -4.28
CA GLY A 192 -2.45 -4.55 -5.09
C GLY A 192 -1.98 -3.28 -5.80
N ILE A 193 -0.72 -2.86 -5.60
CA ILE A 193 -0.10 -1.76 -6.35
C ILE A 193 0.00 -2.12 -7.83
N MET A 194 0.40 -3.35 -8.17
CA MET A 194 0.70 -3.72 -9.56
C MET A 194 -0.34 -4.69 -10.13
N THR A 195 -1.60 -4.24 -10.20
CA THR A 195 -2.64 -4.95 -10.95
C THR A 195 -2.30 -4.99 -12.45
N ASP A 196 -2.96 -5.87 -13.21
CA ASP A 196 -2.77 -5.93 -14.66
C ASP A 196 -3.20 -4.63 -15.36
N GLU A 197 -4.13 -3.88 -14.76
CA GLU A 197 -4.54 -2.55 -15.24
C GLU A 197 -3.44 -1.53 -14.99
N HIS A 198 -2.96 -1.41 -13.74
CA HIS A 198 -1.93 -0.45 -13.40
C HIS A 198 -0.61 -0.70 -14.17
N LEU A 199 -0.27 -1.98 -14.40
CA LEU A 199 0.89 -2.30 -15.22
C LEU A 199 0.74 -1.81 -16.68
N ARG A 200 -0.47 -1.83 -17.26
CA ARG A 200 -0.69 -1.29 -18.61
C ARG A 200 -0.52 0.22 -18.64
N ASP A 201 -0.87 0.92 -17.57
CA ASP A 201 -0.72 2.38 -17.51
C ASP A 201 0.75 2.77 -17.39
N VAL A 202 1.50 2.04 -16.55
CA VAL A 202 2.95 2.16 -16.48
C VAL A 202 3.59 1.83 -17.83
N GLU A 203 3.14 0.79 -18.52
CA GLU A 203 3.64 0.42 -19.86
C GLU A 203 3.36 1.53 -20.89
N GLN A 204 2.16 2.12 -20.88
CA GLN A 204 1.81 3.24 -21.74
C GLN A 204 2.70 4.46 -21.48
N CYS A 205 2.95 4.79 -20.20
CA CYS A 205 3.85 5.87 -19.81
C CYS A 205 5.28 5.61 -20.29
N PHE A 206 5.80 4.40 -20.04
CA PHE A 206 7.10 3.95 -20.54
C PHE A 206 7.22 4.14 -22.06
N GLN A 207 6.23 3.67 -22.83
CA GLN A 207 6.24 3.83 -24.29
C GLN A 207 6.22 5.31 -24.71
N SER A 208 5.46 6.16 -24.01
CA SER A 208 5.42 7.60 -24.27
C SER A 208 6.77 8.27 -23.99
N GLN A 209 7.41 7.92 -22.87
CA GLN A 209 8.73 8.42 -22.51
C GLN A 209 9.80 8.02 -23.52
N ILE A 210 9.78 6.79 -24.04
CA ILE A 210 10.68 6.37 -25.12
C ILE A 210 10.44 7.19 -26.40
N ARG A 211 9.18 7.45 -26.79
CA ARG A 211 8.87 8.30 -27.95
C ARG A 211 9.36 9.74 -27.76
N SER A 212 9.23 10.28 -26.55
CA SER A 212 9.57 11.66 -26.22
C SER A 212 11.08 11.88 -26.09
N CYS A 213 11.76 11.05 -25.29
CA CYS A 213 13.14 11.29 -24.86
C CYS A 213 14.08 10.09 -25.04
N GLN A 214 13.61 8.98 -25.63
CA GLN A 214 14.40 7.77 -25.94
C GLN A 214 15.06 7.10 -24.73
N LYS A 215 14.57 7.39 -23.53
CA LYS A 215 14.98 6.78 -22.28
C LYS A 215 13.80 6.70 -21.31
N SER A 216 13.86 5.77 -20.37
CA SER A 216 12.93 5.71 -19.26
C SER A 216 13.62 5.04 -18.08
N THR A 217 13.54 5.68 -16.91
CA THR A 217 14.06 5.17 -15.65
C THR A 217 12.90 5.03 -14.68
N ILE A 218 12.71 3.83 -14.15
CA ILE A 218 11.69 3.52 -13.15
C ILE A 218 12.37 3.47 -11.79
N PHE A 219 11.92 4.32 -10.88
CA PHE A 219 12.25 4.31 -9.46
C PHE A 219 11.16 3.53 -8.73
N PHE A 220 11.44 2.25 -8.47
CA PHE A 220 10.54 1.31 -7.83
C PHE A 220 10.79 1.30 -6.33
N PHE A 221 9.85 1.81 -5.54
CA PHE A 221 9.94 1.82 -4.09
C PHE A 221 9.36 0.52 -3.52
N ALA A 222 10.13 -0.18 -2.70
CA ALA A 222 9.57 -1.24 -1.87
C ALA A 222 8.53 -0.64 -0.89
N THR A 223 7.47 -1.39 -0.60
CA THR A 223 6.34 -0.92 0.21
C THR A 223 6.53 -1.27 1.68
N VAL A 224 6.21 -0.32 2.56
CA VAL A 224 6.19 -0.56 4.01
C VAL A 224 4.94 -1.34 4.44
N ASN A 225 3.97 -1.53 3.55
CA ASN A 225 2.79 -2.35 3.81
C ASN A 225 3.08 -3.85 3.59
N ASP A 226 4.11 -4.21 2.82
CA ASP A 226 4.61 -5.59 2.67
C ASP A 226 5.75 -5.87 3.64
N TYR A 227 5.56 -5.48 4.90
CA TYR A 227 6.58 -5.60 5.91
C TYR A 227 6.00 -6.19 7.19
N ASP A 228 6.47 -7.39 7.53
CA ASP A 228 6.11 -8.05 8.79
C ASP A 228 6.96 -7.48 9.92
N CYS A 229 6.48 -6.38 10.49
CA CYS A 229 7.10 -5.73 11.64
C CYS A 229 6.99 -6.54 12.93
N TRP A 230 6.12 -7.55 13.02
CA TRP A 230 5.91 -8.33 14.23
C TRP A 230 6.89 -9.50 14.34
N ASN A 231 7.08 -10.25 13.25
CA ASN A 231 7.88 -11.49 13.26
C ASN A 231 9.10 -11.44 12.34
N ASN A 232 9.28 -10.37 11.56
CA ASN A 232 10.37 -10.24 10.59
C ASN A 232 10.41 -11.38 9.55
N ASN A 233 9.25 -11.97 9.24
CA ASN A 233 9.15 -13.02 8.25
C ASN A 233 9.00 -12.43 6.84
N ASN A 234 10.04 -11.74 6.38
CA ASN A 234 9.95 -10.86 5.21
C ASN A 234 10.25 -11.50 3.85
N SER A 235 10.49 -12.82 3.81
CA SER A 235 10.95 -13.50 2.59
C SER A 235 9.96 -13.42 1.42
N SER A 236 8.66 -13.65 1.68
CA SER A 236 7.61 -13.59 0.64
C SER A 236 7.41 -12.18 0.11
N TYR A 237 7.49 -11.17 0.97
CA TYR A 237 7.34 -9.77 0.61
C TYR A 237 8.51 -9.28 -0.25
N ILE A 238 9.74 -9.61 0.14
CA ILE A 238 10.94 -9.31 -0.66
C ILE A 238 10.83 -10.01 -2.03
N SER A 239 10.38 -11.26 -2.06
CA SER A 239 10.19 -11.99 -3.32
C SER A 239 9.14 -11.32 -4.22
N ALA A 240 8.04 -10.81 -3.65
CA ALA A 240 7.01 -10.10 -4.40
C ALA A 240 7.54 -8.76 -4.97
N ALA A 241 8.30 -8.00 -4.18
CA ALA A 241 8.94 -6.77 -4.63
C ALA A 241 9.94 -7.03 -5.77
N ILE A 242 10.81 -8.03 -5.63
CA ILE A 242 11.78 -8.42 -6.66
C ILE A 242 11.07 -8.88 -7.93
N ASN A 243 10.08 -9.78 -7.84
CA ASN A 243 9.33 -10.24 -9.01
C ASN A 243 8.66 -9.08 -9.75
N THR A 244 8.14 -8.09 -9.02
CA THR A 244 7.53 -6.90 -9.62
C THR A 244 8.57 -6.02 -10.30
N ALA A 245 9.68 -5.73 -9.64
CA ALA A 245 10.78 -4.96 -10.21
C ALA A 245 11.37 -5.63 -11.47
N GLU A 246 11.52 -6.96 -11.47
CA GLU A 246 11.96 -7.72 -12.64
C GLU A 246 10.92 -7.69 -13.78
N LYS A 247 9.63 -7.77 -13.46
CA LYS A 247 8.54 -7.61 -14.45
C LYS A 247 8.63 -6.24 -15.12
N LEU A 248 8.83 -5.18 -14.34
CA LEU A 248 9.03 -3.82 -14.86
C LEU A 248 10.29 -3.72 -15.71
N ALA A 249 11.42 -4.27 -15.25
CA ALA A 249 12.68 -4.28 -16.00
C ALA A 249 12.61 -5.07 -17.31
N SER A 250 11.69 -6.04 -17.39
CA SER A 250 11.47 -6.85 -18.59
C SER A 250 10.58 -6.18 -19.64
N MET A 251 9.94 -5.05 -19.32
CA MET A 251 9.15 -4.30 -20.30
C MET A 251 10.03 -3.91 -21.50
N SER A 252 9.43 -3.90 -22.68
CA SER A 252 10.15 -3.62 -23.92
C SER A 252 9.29 -2.85 -24.89
N TYR A 253 9.90 -1.93 -25.63
CA TYR A 253 9.24 -1.18 -26.68
C TYR A 253 10.13 -1.04 -27.91
N GLU A 254 9.65 -1.49 -29.07
CA GLU A 254 10.37 -1.36 -30.33
C GLU A 254 9.97 -0.07 -31.03
N MET A 255 10.96 0.78 -31.31
CA MET A 255 10.78 2.03 -32.05
C MET A 255 11.93 2.19 -33.05
N ASN A 256 11.60 2.37 -34.33
CA ASN A 256 12.57 2.54 -35.42
C ASN A 256 13.64 1.42 -35.51
N GLY A 257 13.27 0.17 -35.19
CA GLY A 257 14.16 -0.98 -35.21
C GLY A 257 15.13 -1.07 -34.03
N ILE A 258 14.93 -0.26 -32.99
CA ILE A 258 15.66 -0.33 -31.71
C ILE A 258 14.66 -0.80 -30.64
N THR A 259 15.03 -1.83 -29.88
CA THR A 259 14.28 -2.26 -28.69
C THR A 259 14.80 -1.52 -27.47
N TYR A 260 13.91 -0.79 -26.81
CA TYR A 260 14.18 -0.08 -25.58
C TYR A 260 13.65 -0.88 -24.39
N HIS A 261 14.37 -0.83 -23.27
CA HIS A 261 13.96 -1.35 -21.97
C HIS A 261 14.09 -0.23 -20.94
N PRO A 262 13.23 -0.17 -19.90
CA PRO A 262 13.42 0.79 -18.83
C PRO A 262 14.63 0.39 -17.97
N GLU A 263 15.35 1.38 -17.45
CA GLU A 263 16.26 1.14 -16.32
C GLU A 263 15.44 1.11 -15.03
N VAL A 264 15.57 0.08 -14.19
CA VAL A 264 14.84 0.00 -12.92
C VAL A 264 15.79 0.14 -11.75
N TYR A 265 15.52 1.09 -10.85
CA TYR A 265 16.17 1.26 -9.55
C TYR A 265 15.22 0.85 -8.44
N VAL A 266 15.62 -0.14 -7.63
CA VAL A 266 14.87 -0.55 -6.44
C VAL A 266 15.30 0.31 -5.26
N ILE A 267 14.32 0.94 -4.62
CA ILE A 267 14.53 1.82 -3.47
C ILE A 267 13.91 1.16 -2.23
N GLY A 268 14.76 0.77 -1.28
CA GLY A 268 14.33 0.36 0.05
C GLY A 268 13.81 1.56 0.86
N PHE A 269 12.96 1.30 1.84
CA PHE A 269 12.29 2.35 2.61
C PHE A 269 12.94 2.57 3.99
N ASP A 270 12.73 3.75 4.59
CA ASP A 270 13.18 4.01 5.97
C ASP A 270 12.11 3.54 6.98
N GLY A 271 12.51 3.39 8.24
CA GLY A 271 11.69 2.90 9.34
C GLY A 271 10.62 3.90 9.78
N CYS A 272 10.49 4.08 11.10
CA CYS A 272 9.57 5.03 11.71
C CYS A 272 10.26 5.89 12.77
N TRP A 273 9.74 7.09 12.99
CA TRP A 273 10.27 7.99 14.02
C TRP A 273 9.43 8.03 15.30
N LEU A 274 8.21 7.47 15.28
CA LEU A 274 7.30 7.51 16.41
C LEU A 274 7.95 6.86 17.64
N ILE A 275 8.13 7.66 18.70
CA ILE A 275 8.66 7.17 19.98
C ILE A 275 7.51 6.44 20.69
N GLY A 276 7.53 5.11 20.63
CA GLY A 276 6.48 4.25 21.15
C GLY A 276 6.31 3.00 20.30
N ASP A 277 5.09 2.46 20.29
CA ASP A 277 4.73 1.31 19.46
C ASP A 277 4.06 1.78 18.18
N LEU A 278 4.58 1.35 17.03
CA LEU A 278 3.91 1.46 15.74
C LEU A 278 3.34 0.09 15.39
N PHE A 279 2.03 0.00 15.18
CA PHE A 279 1.31 -1.27 15.00
C PHE A 279 1.52 -2.30 16.13
N GLY A 280 1.77 -1.82 17.36
CA GLY A 280 2.08 -2.69 18.50
C GLY A 280 3.52 -3.23 18.52
N THR A 281 4.40 -2.70 17.68
CA THR A 281 5.83 -3.04 17.63
C THR A 281 6.67 -1.87 18.13
N PRO A 282 7.56 -2.07 19.12
CA PRO A 282 8.46 -1.03 19.59
C PRO A 282 9.33 -0.46 18.46
N GLN A 283 9.54 0.85 18.46
CA GLN A 283 10.28 1.56 17.42
C GLN A 283 11.65 0.95 17.09
N ASP A 284 12.43 0.56 18.09
CA ASP A 284 13.76 -0.02 17.90
C ASP A 284 13.69 -1.39 17.21
N VAL A 285 12.67 -2.19 17.53
CA VAL A 285 12.39 -3.47 16.86
C VAL A 285 11.94 -3.22 15.43
N PHE A 286 11.00 -2.29 15.22
CA PHE A 286 10.52 -1.91 13.89
C PHE A 286 11.68 -1.48 12.99
N ASN A 287 12.52 -0.54 13.46
CA ASN A 287 13.61 0.00 12.66
C ASN A 287 14.71 -1.03 12.38
N ARG A 288 15.01 -1.90 13.35
CA ARG A 288 15.97 -3.00 13.14
C ARG A 288 15.49 -3.94 12.04
N TYR A 289 14.23 -4.34 12.07
CA TYR A 289 13.67 -5.23 11.07
C TYR A 289 13.56 -4.57 9.68
N VAL A 290 13.36 -3.25 9.59
CA VAL A 290 13.49 -2.51 8.32
C VAL A 290 14.93 -2.56 7.78
N GLN A 291 15.94 -2.38 8.64
CA GLN A 291 17.33 -2.53 8.22
C GLN A 291 17.60 -3.94 7.69
N GLU A 292 17.16 -4.98 8.41
CA GLU A 292 17.31 -6.37 7.99
C GLU A 292 16.53 -6.67 6.68
N TYR A 293 15.38 -6.03 6.47
CA TYR A 293 14.63 -6.09 5.21
C TYR A 293 15.44 -5.50 4.06
N ASN A 294 15.95 -4.28 4.21
CA ASN A 294 16.71 -3.57 3.18
C ASN A 294 18.01 -4.30 2.82
N GLU A 295 18.71 -4.88 3.80
CA GLU A 295 19.91 -5.70 3.55
C GLU A 295 19.59 -6.93 2.69
N LYS A 296 18.47 -7.62 2.98
CA LYS A 296 18.03 -8.79 2.21
C LYS A 296 17.50 -8.39 0.83
N LEU A 297 16.77 -7.28 0.72
CA LEU A 297 16.28 -6.75 -0.55
C LEU A 297 17.46 -6.35 -1.47
N GLY A 298 18.46 -5.65 -0.93
CA GLY A 298 19.66 -5.29 -1.69
C GLY A 298 20.47 -6.51 -2.14
N SER A 299 20.54 -7.56 -1.30
CA SER A 299 21.15 -8.84 -1.66
C SER A 299 20.38 -9.55 -2.78
N ALA A 300 19.05 -9.50 -2.74
CA ALA A 300 18.19 -10.07 -3.78
C ALA A 300 18.33 -9.30 -5.11
N CYS A 301 18.35 -7.95 -5.08
CA CYS A 301 18.61 -7.13 -6.26
C CYS A 301 19.98 -7.43 -6.88
N SER A 302 21.01 -7.60 -6.05
CA SER A 302 22.36 -7.96 -6.49
C SER A 302 22.45 -9.35 -7.14
N SER A 303 21.52 -10.24 -6.79
CA SER A 303 21.43 -11.60 -7.34
C SER A 303 20.57 -11.69 -8.60
N SER A 304 19.73 -10.68 -8.84
CA SER A 304 18.88 -10.58 -10.03
C SER A 304 19.70 -10.10 -11.24
N PRO A 305 19.68 -10.82 -12.38
CA PRO A 305 20.39 -10.41 -13.59
C PRO A 305 19.93 -9.07 -14.17
N SER A 306 18.66 -8.69 -13.98
CA SER A 306 18.09 -7.45 -14.51
C SER A 306 18.21 -6.26 -13.56
N LEU A 307 18.51 -6.49 -12.27
CA LEU A 307 18.57 -5.46 -11.22
C LEU A 307 19.97 -5.29 -10.60
N GLN A 308 20.98 -5.98 -11.13
CA GLN A 308 22.33 -5.98 -10.55
C GLN A 308 22.89 -4.56 -10.41
N GLY A 309 23.22 -4.16 -9.18
CA GLY A 309 23.76 -2.83 -8.87
C GLY A 309 22.72 -1.70 -8.89
N ARG A 310 21.42 -2.01 -8.96
CA ARG A 310 20.32 -1.04 -9.02
C ARG A 310 19.52 -1.01 -7.72
N PHE A 311 20.21 -0.85 -6.60
CA PHE A 311 19.60 -0.77 -5.26
C PHE A 311 20.13 0.43 -4.47
N THR A 312 19.23 1.14 -3.79
CA THR A 312 19.54 2.15 -2.78
C THR A 312 18.44 2.17 -1.72
N THR A 313 18.57 3.01 -0.70
CA THR A 313 17.54 3.21 0.33
C THR A 313 17.18 4.68 0.43
N VAL A 314 15.99 4.98 0.94
CA VAL A 314 15.61 6.36 1.28
C VAL A 314 16.64 6.99 2.24
N GLN A 315 17.13 6.22 3.21
CA GLN A 315 18.17 6.67 4.15
C GLN A 315 19.45 7.13 3.43
N ASP A 316 19.90 6.38 2.42
CA ASP A 316 21.07 6.75 1.61
C ASP A 316 20.80 7.98 0.75
N ILE A 317 19.61 8.06 0.14
CA ILE A 317 19.17 9.19 -0.70
C ILE A 317 19.19 10.50 0.08
N VAL A 318 18.67 10.51 1.31
CA VAL A 318 18.60 11.73 2.13
C VAL A 318 19.87 12.00 2.94
N GLY A 319 20.90 11.15 2.78
CA GLY A 319 22.20 11.32 3.44
C GLY A 319 22.17 11.09 4.95
N GLY A 320 21.24 10.28 5.45
CA GLY A 320 21.05 10.08 6.88
C GLY A 320 19.62 9.66 7.23
N LYS A 321 19.15 10.11 8.39
CA LYS A 321 17.82 9.72 8.89
C LYS A 321 16.72 10.50 8.15
N ALA A 322 15.71 9.80 7.64
CA ALA A 322 14.52 10.44 7.08
C ALA A 322 13.74 11.22 8.14
N GLY A 323 13.15 12.33 7.70
CA GLY A 323 12.12 13.09 8.41
C GLY A 323 10.73 12.57 8.07
N PHE A 324 9.80 12.77 8.99
CA PHE A 324 8.46 12.19 8.93
C PHE A 324 7.43 13.17 9.49
N ILE A 325 6.16 13.00 9.10
CA ILE A 325 5.01 13.73 9.65
C ILE A 325 4.56 13.14 10.99
N ASP A 326 3.54 13.73 11.62
CA ASP A 326 3.05 13.38 12.96
C ASP A 326 2.76 11.88 13.21
N ASP A 327 2.37 11.15 12.17
CA ASP A 327 1.91 9.77 12.27
C ASP A 327 3.01 8.73 12.49
N GLY A 328 4.28 9.13 12.37
CA GLY A 328 5.39 8.22 12.60
C GLY A 328 5.95 7.53 11.37
N LEU A 329 5.20 7.48 10.26
CA LEU A 329 5.39 6.53 9.17
C LEU A 329 5.57 7.21 7.81
N HIS A 330 4.83 8.30 7.57
CA HIS A 330 4.85 9.03 6.30
C HIS A 330 5.91 10.14 6.33
N TYR A 331 6.54 10.42 5.19
CA TYR A 331 7.70 11.32 5.12
C TYR A 331 7.31 12.79 5.21
N SER A 332 8.18 13.60 5.83
CA SER A 332 8.03 15.06 5.84
C SER A 332 8.40 15.68 4.48
N ASP A 333 7.91 16.88 4.17
CA ASP A 333 8.25 17.61 2.93
C ASP A 333 9.77 17.74 2.69
N ASP A 334 10.61 17.98 3.73
CA ASP A 334 12.08 18.05 3.59
C ASP A 334 12.70 16.73 3.07
N THR A 335 12.10 15.60 3.46
CA THR A 335 12.52 14.27 3.00
C THR A 335 12.01 13.99 1.59
N LEU A 336 10.78 14.39 1.28
CA LEU A 336 10.21 14.29 -0.06
C LEU A 336 11.02 15.15 -1.05
N GLU A 337 11.41 16.38 -0.68
CA GLU A 337 12.27 17.26 -1.48
C GLU A 337 13.61 16.59 -1.84
N ALA A 338 14.26 15.96 -0.87
CA ALA A 338 15.52 15.26 -1.07
C ALA A 338 15.35 14.06 -2.03
N ILE A 339 14.26 13.29 -1.88
CA ILE A 339 13.94 12.17 -2.77
C ILE A 339 13.64 12.67 -4.19
N CYS A 340 12.81 13.71 -4.36
CA CYS A 340 12.52 14.32 -5.65
C CYS A 340 13.80 14.85 -6.32
N SER A 341 14.69 15.47 -5.55
CA SER A 341 15.99 15.95 -6.04
C SER A 341 16.87 14.80 -6.54
N TYR A 342 16.89 13.66 -5.83
CA TYR A 342 17.60 12.46 -6.28
C TYR A 342 17.04 11.91 -7.58
N ILE A 343 15.72 11.77 -7.69
CA ILE A 343 15.05 11.28 -8.90
C ILE A 343 15.32 12.20 -10.10
N SER A 344 15.37 13.50 -9.87
CA SER A 344 15.50 14.52 -10.93
C SER A 344 16.91 14.65 -11.52
N ASN A 345 17.94 14.13 -10.83
CA ASN A 345 19.33 14.15 -11.31
C ASN A 345 19.62 13.02 -12.32
#